data_AF-A0A9D5JN33-F1
#
_entry.id   AF-A0A9D5JN33-F1
#
_cell.length_a   1.000
_cell.length_b   1.000
_cell.length_c   1.000
_cell.angle_alpha   90.00
_cell.angle_beta   90.00
_cell.angle_gamma   90.00
#
_symmetry.space_group_name_H-M   'P 1'
#
loop_
_entity.id
_entity.type
_entity.pdbx_description
1 polymer ?
#
loop_
_entity_poly.entity_id
_entity_poly.type
_entity_poly.pdbx_seq_one_letter_code
_entity_poly.pdbx_strand_id
1 'polypeptide(L)'
;MNKESEDKFSKGEAAFSFNGSWAVNVYNQLNPELNYAFFSLPRVSEKYPVRIWGGAGSAFMVNAASPKKEEVIDFLNWLTSKKQQVYLVKETNNLPAIKECDNALPEILAPLSEHFDMLTHPNTWPRNENSRVIEVLNKGLQQIVMGIKTPEEVASEAQRVKERVMRR
;
A
#
# COMPACT_ATOMS: atom_id res chain seq x y z
N MET A 1 4.02 11.32 1.01
CA MET A 1 3.49 11.61 2.35
C MET A 1 2.17 12.33 2.17
N ASN A 2 1.10 11.85 2.80
CA ASN A 2 -0.27 12.36 2.66
C ASN A 2 -0.69 13.30 3.81
N LYS A 3 0.28 13.95 4.48
CA LYS A 3 0.07 14.70 5.73
C LYS A 3 -1.06 15.73 5.65
N GLU A 4 -1.13 16.48 4.55
CA GLU A 4 -2.19 17.49 4.36
C GLU A 4 -3.58 16.84 4.25
N SER A 5 -3.69 15.73 3.51
CA SER A 5 -4.95 14.99 3.37
C SER A 5 -5.37 14.33 4.68
N GLU A 6 -4.40 13.84 5.47
CA GLU A 6 -4.63 13.26 6.80
C GLU A 6 -5.14 14.32 7.78
N ASP A 7 -4.51 15.48 7.81
CA ASP A 7 -4.90 16.62 8.65
C ASP A 7 -6.33 17.09 8.34
N LYS A 8 -6.63 17.37 7.06
CA LYS A 8 -7.97 17.80 6.62
C LYS A 8 -9.06 16.79 6.97
N PHE A 9 -8.81 15.50 6.78
CA PHE A 9 -9.77 14.46 7.14
C PHE A 9 -9.97 14.37 8.66
N SER A 10 -8.89 14.41 9.44
CA SER A 10 -8.95 14.33 10.91
C SER A 10 -9.72 15.49 11.56
N LYS A 11 -9.78 16.65 10.89
CA LYS A 11 -10.53 17.84 11.32
C LYS A 11 -11.97 17.89 10.79
N GLY A 12 -12.39 16.89 9.99
CA GLY A 12 -13.70 16.88 9.34
C GLY A 12 -13.84 17.86 8.17
N GLU A 13 -12.74 18.41 7.65
CA GLU A 13 -12.72 19.30 6.49
C GLU A 13 -12.81 18.53 5.16
N ALA A 14 -12.52 17.22 5.19
CA ALA A 14 -12.68 16.31 4.06
C ALA A 14 -13.60 15.16 4.43
N ALA A 15 -14.56 14.83 3.56
CA ALA A 15 -15.47 13.70 3.75
C ALA A 15 -14.81 12.33 3.49
N PHE A 16 -13.75 12.29 2.68
CA PHE A 16 -13.04 11.07 2.31
C PHE A 16 -11.53 11.26 2.42
N SER A 17 -10.82 10.19 2.80
CA SER A 17 -9.36 10.11 2.73
C SER A 17 -8.94 8.84 2.02
N PHE A 18 -8.04 8.98 1.04
CA PHE A 18 -7.46 7.85 0.31
C PHE A 18 -6.14 7.46 0.98
N ASN A 19 -6.16 6.41 1.79
CA ASN A 19 -5.01 5.99 2.58
C ASN A 19 -4.96 4.47 2.80
N GLY A 20 -3.85 3.98 3.35
CA GLY A 20 -3.68 2.57 3.71
C GLY A 20 -4.12 2.25 5.14
N SER A 21 -4.03 0.98 5.52
CA SER A 21 -4.39 0.50 6.87
C SER A 21 -3.62 1.19 8.00
N TRP A 22 -2.38 1.64 7.76
CA TRP A 22 -1.58 2.40 8.72
C TRP A 22 -2.25 3.72 9.18
N ALA A 23 -3.18 4.25 8.38
CA ALA A 23 -3.85 5.51 8.68
C ALA A 23 -4.72 5.43 9.94
N VAL A 24 -5.14 4.24 10.37
CA VAL A 24 -5.89 4.06 11.62
C VAL A 24 -5.14 4.65 12.82
N ASN A 25 -3.83 4.39 12.91
CA ASN A 25 -3.00 4.96 13.96
C ASN A 25 -2.80 6.46 13.79
N VAL A 26 -2.63 6.92 12.55
CA VAL A 26 -2.46 8.35 12.26
C VAL A 26 -3.69 9.13 12.70
N TYR A 27 -4.89 8.66 12.34
CA TYR A 27 -6.14 9.31 12.74
C TYR A 27 -6.37 9.22 14.24
N ASN A 28 -6.07 8.08 14.88
CA ASN A 28 -6.16 7.96 16.33
C ASN A 28 -5.20 8.93 17.05
N GLN A 29 -4.03 9.23 16.48
CA GLN A 29 -3.10 10.23 17.02
C GLN A 29 -3.56 11.68 16.77
N LEU A 30 -4.13 11.96 15.60
CA LEU A 30 -4.57 13.31 15.23
C LEU A 30 -5.89 13.70 15.89
N ASN A 31 -6.84 12.77 15.96
CA ASN A 31 -8.16 12.96 16.54
C ASN A 31 -8.74 11.60 17.01
N PRO A 32 -8.55 11.22 18.29
CA PRO A 32 -9.07 9.97 18.85
C PRO A 32 -10.60 9.84 18.79
N GLU A 33 -11.31 10.98 18.76
CA GLU A 33 -12.78 11.04 18.71
C GLU A 33 -13.31 11.06 17.26
N LEU A 34 -12.44 10.90 16.26
CA LEU A 34 -12.85 10.88 14.87
C LEU A 34 -13.77 9.69 14.61
N ASN A 35 -15.01 9.96 14.20
CA ASN A 35 -15.96 8.95 13.80
C ASN A 35 -15.84 8.68 12.29
N TYR A 36 -15.22 7.57 11.91
CA TYR A 36 -15.01 7.18 10.52
C TYR A 36 -15.09 5.66 10.33
N ALA A 37 -15.24 5.25 9.07
CA ALA A 37 -15.22 3.85 8.67
C ALA A 37 -14.22 3.63 7.55
N PHE A 38 -13.66 2.42 7.49
CA PHE A 38 -12.86 1.96 6.36
C PHE A 38 -13.76 1.26 5.34
N PHE A 39 -13.59 1.59 4.06
CA PHE A 39 -14.28 0.91 2.96
C PHE A 39 -13.43 0.92 1.69
N SER A 40 -13.74 0.02 0.76
CA SER A 40 -13.01 -0.15 -0.49
C SER A 40 -13.21 1.01 -1.46
N LEU A 41 -12.23 1.20 -2.37
CA LEU A 41 -12.33 2.23 -3.38
C LEU A 41 -13.60 2.05 -4.25
N PRO A 42 -14.37 3.13 -4.49
CA PRO A 42 -15.56 3.04 -5.32
C PRO A 42 -15.19 2.71 -6.77
N ARG A 43 -16.03 1.90 -7.42
CA ARG A 43 -15.91 1.62 -8.86
C ARG A 43 -16.29 2.87 -9.66
N VAL A 44 -15.41 3.28 -10.57
CA VAL A 44 -15.63 4.43 -11.46
C VAL A 44 -16.09 4.03 -12.87
N SER A 45 -15.95 2.75 -13.24
CA SER A 45 -16.35 2.21 -14.55
C SER A 45 -16.48 0.69 -14.49
N GLU A 46 -17.37 0.11 -15.29
CA GLU A 46 -17.43 -1.34 -15.51
C GLU A 46 -16.33 -1.86 -16.43
N LYS A 47 -15.64 -0.97 -17.16
CA LYS A 47 -14.62 -1.37 -18.14
C LYS A 47 -13.31 -1.82 -17.48
N TYR A 48 -12.98 -1.24 -16.32
CA TYR A 48 -11.69 -1.47 -15.67
C TYR A 48 -11.93 -1.90 -14.22
N PRO A 49 -11.39 -3.06 -13.80
CA PRO A 49 -11.52 -3.50 -12.42
C PRO A 49 -10.78 -2.53 -11.50
N VAL A 50 -11.37 -2.27 -10.32
CA VAL A 50 -10.67 -1.56 -9.27
C VAL A 50 -9.59 -2.49 -8.70
N ARG A 51 -8.35 -2.01 -8.69
CA ARG A 51 -7.21 -2.70 -8.09
C ARG A 51 -6.52 -1.78 -7.11
N ILE A 52 -6.20 -2.30 -5.93
CA ILE A 52 -5.56 -1.54 -4.85
C ILE A 52 -4.18 -2.14 -4.62
N TRP A 53 -3.14 -1.32 -4.53
CA TRP A 53 -1.83 -1.83 -4.15
C TRP A 53 -1.91 -2.45 -2.76
N GLY A 54 -1.60 -3.73 -2.68
CA GLY A 54 -1.58 -4.49 -1.43
C GLY A 54 -0.40 -5.44 -1.41
N GLY A 55 0.07 -5.80 -0.23
CA GLY A 55 1.24 -6.65 -0.05
C GLY A 55 1.97 -6.33 1.25
N ALA A 56 3.11 -6.97 1.46
CA ALA A 56 3.97 -6.69 2.61
C ALA A 56 4.44 -5.23 2.54
N GLY A 57 3.85 -4.37 3.38
CA GLY A 57 4.20 -2.94 3.43
C GLY A 57 5.62 -2.70 3.97
N SER A 58 6.19 -3.68 4.67
CA SER A 58 7.58 -3.67 5.12
C SER A 58 8.10 -5.10 5.16
N ALA A 59 9.36 -5.28 4.74
CA ALA A 59 10.06 -6.54 4.84
C ALA A 59 11.35 -6.32 5.63
N PHE A 60 11.61 -7.20 6.61
CA PHE A 60 12.90 -7.25 7.28
C PHE A 60 13.84 -8.13 6.47
N MET A 61 15.06 -7.64 6.25
CA MET A 61 16.09 -8.34 5.49
C MET A 61 17.34 -8.47 6.36
N VAL A 62 18.00 -9.63 6.28
CA VAL A 62 19.26 -9.87 7.00
C VAL A 62 20.43 -9.44 6.12
N ASN A 63 21.31 -8.60 6.64
CA ASN A 63 22.54 -8.25 5.95
C ASN A 63 23.45 -9.49 5.82
N ALA A 64 23.71 -9.91 4.58
CA ALA A 64 24.53 -11.08 4.28
C ALA A 64 25.98 -10.99 4.82
N ALA A 65 26.50 -9.79 5.08
CA ALA A 65 27.83 -9.56 5.63
C ALA A 65 27.85 -9.49 7.18
N SER A 66 26.71 -9.54 7.86
CA SER A 66 26.65 -9.40 9.31
C SER A 66 27.36 -10.59 10.02
N PRO A 67 28.20 -10.36 11.03
CA PRO A 67 28.73 -11.44 11.87
C PRO A 67 27.66 -12.03 12.80
N LYS A 68 26.46 -11.44 12.87
CA LYS A 68 25.34 -11.81 13.74
C LYS A 68 24.14 -12.35 12.96
N LYS A 69 24.39 -13.05 11.85
CA LYS A 69 23.34 -13.52 10.94
C LYS A 69 22.35 -14.44 11.63
N GLU A 70 22.83 -15.44 12.35
CA GLU A 70 21.98 -16.43 13.02
C GLU A 70 21.12 -15.77 14.10
N GLU A 71 21.69 -14.91 14.95
CA GLU A 71 20.92 -14.25 16.01
C GLU A 71 19.84 -13.29 15.45
N VAL A 72 20.10 -12.65 14.31
CA VAL A 72 19.10 -11.82 13.63
C VAL A 72 18.00 -12.69 13.02
N ILE A 73 18.35 -13.84 12.44
CA ILE A 73 17.36 -14.79 11.91
C ILE A 73 16.46 -15.30 13.04
N ASP A 74 17.03 -15.69 14.18
CA ASP A 74 16.27 -16.13 15.36
C ASP A 74 15.34 -15.03 15.89
N PHE A 75 15.82 -13.79 15.93
CA PHE A 75 14.99 -12.65 16.31
C PHE A 75 13.82 -12.42 15.35
N LEU A 76 14.06 -12.49 14.03
CA LEU A 76 13.00 -12.32 13.02
C LEU A 76 11.98 -13.47 13.08
N ASN A 77 12.43 -14.70 13.34
CA ASN A 77 11.55 -15.85 13.57
C ASN A 77 10.68 -15.64 14.81
N TRP A 78 11.26 -15.16 15.91
CA TRP A 78 10.50 -14.81 17.12
C TRP A 78 9.48 -13.70 16.84
N LEU A 79 9.90 -12.61 16.19
CA LEU A 79 9.09 -11.43 15.89
C LEU A 79 7.88 -11.76 14.98
N THR A 80 8.08 -12.68 14.04
CA THR A 80 7.05 -13.10 13.08
C THR A 80 6.22 -14.29 13.56
N SER A 81 6.55 -14.87 14.72
CA SER A 81 5.76 -15.96 15.29
C SER A 81 4.37 -15.48 15.76
N LYS A 82 3.42 -16.41 15.82
CA LYS A 82 1.99 -16.11 16.07
C LYS A 82 1.74 -15.26 17.31
N LYS A 83 2.38 -15.57 18.44
CA LYS A 83 2.16 -14.83 19.69
C LYS A 83 2.58 -13.37 19.56
N GLN A 84 3.69 -13.11 18.88
CA GLN A 84 4.26 -11.78 18.67
C GLN A 84 3.43 -11.00 17.66
N GLN A 85 3.00 -11.64 16.57
CA GLN A 85 2.11 -11.01 15.60
C GLN A 85 0.75 -10.64 16.23
N VAL A 86 0.14 -11.53 17.02
CA VAL A 86 -1.11 -11.19 17.76
C VAL A 86 -0.90 -10.03 18.72
N TYR A 87 0.23 -9.99 19.43
CA TYR A 87 0.57 -8.86 20.30
C TYR A 87 0.71 -7.56 19.48
N LEU A 88 1.50 -7.58 18.40
CA LEU A 88 1.75 -6.40 17.58
C LEU A 88 0.48 -5.86 16.91
N VAL A 89 -0.42 -6.72 16.42
CA VAL A 89 -1.70 -6.27 15.83
C VAL A 89 -2.51 -5.51 16.88
N LYS A 90 -2.59 -6.02 18.12
CA LYS A 90 -3.34 -5.37 19.21
C LYS A 90 -2.73 -4.04 19.67
N GLU A 91 -1.41 -3.97 19.74
CA GLU A 91 -0.71 -2.76 20.21
C GLU A 91 -0.58 -1.69 19.14
N THR A 92 -0.60 -2.07 17.85
CA THR A 92 -0.23 -1.17 16.76
C THR A 92 -1.26 -1.06 15.67
N ASN A 93 -2.40 -1.77 15.71
CA ASN A 93 -3.41 -1.79 14.66
C ASN A 93 -2.87 -2.08 13.23
N ASN A 94 -1.65 -2.58 13.10
CA ASN A 94 -1.06 -2.94 11.82
C ASN A 94 -1.51 -4.34 11.41
N LEU A 95 -1.54 -4.57 10.09
CA LEU A 95 -1.85 -5.90 9.56
C LEU A 95 -0.71 -6.89 9.90
N PRO A 96 -1.05 -8.13 10.30
CA PRO A 96 -0.05 -9.15 10.58
C PRO A 96 0.64 -9.63 9.29
N ALA A 97 1.87 -10.13 9.43
CA ALA A 97 2.61 -10.76 8.34
C ALA A 97 2.20 -12.22 8.08
N ILE A 98 1.38 -12.81 8.96
CA ILE A 98 0.95 -14.22 8.93
C ILE A 98 -0.58 -14.30 8.91
N LYS A 99 -1.13 -15.41 8.38
CA LYS A 99 -2.59 -15.61 8.21
C LYS A 99 -3.29 -16.02 9.50
N GLU A 100 -2.57 -16.58 10.45
CA GLU A 100 -3.12 -17.15 11.69
C GLU A 100 -3.56 -16.09 12.71
N CYS A 101 -3.60 -14.81 12.30
CA CYS A 101 -3.87 -13.63 13.10
C CYS A 101 -5.12 -12.85 12.65
N ASP A 102 -5.90 -13.33 11.69
CA ASP A 102 -7.04 -12.60 11.11
C ASP A 102 -8.06 -12.17 12.19
N ASN A 103 -8.30 -13.01 13.20
CA ASN A 103 -9.20 -12.71 14.32
C ASN A 103 -8.68 -11.63 15.29
N ALA A 104 -7.44 -11.17 15.12
CA ALA A 104 -6.84 -10.13 15.96
C ALA A 104 -6.97 -8.73 15.34
N LEU A 105 -7.45 -8.62 14.09
CA LEU A 105 -7.56 -7.34 13.41
C LEU A 105 -8.51 -6.38 14.15
N PRO A 106 -8.18 -5.08 14.20
CA PRO A 106 -9.11 -4.06 14.68
C PRO A 106 -10.43 -4.08 13.89
N GLU A 107 -11.55 -3.85 14.56
CA GLU A 107 -12.89 -3.87 13.95
C GLU A 107 -12.98 -2.93 12.76
N ILE A 108 -12.37 -1.74 12.86
CA ILE A 108 -12.34 -0.76 11.77
C ILE A 108 -11.62 -1.27 10.52
N LEU A 109 -10.73 -2.27 10.63
CA LEU A 109 -10.04 -2.90 9.52
C LEU A 109 -10.69 -4.21 9.06
N ALA A 110 -11.74 -4.69 9.75
CA ALA A 110 -12.45 -5.91 9.36
C ALA A 110 -12.93 -5.88 7.88
N PRO A 111 -13.47 -4.77 7.35
CA PRO A 111 -13.89 -4.70 5.94
C PRO A 111 -12.76 -4.89 4.94
N LEU A 112 -11.49 -4.70 5.33
CA LEU A 112 -10.36 -4.93 4.43
C LEU A 112 -10.21 -6.41 4.07
N SER A 113 -10.54 -7.31 5.01
CA SER A 113 -10.40 -8.76 4.78
C SER A 113 -11.35 -9.28 3.71
N GLU A 114 -12.52 -8.65 3.54
CA GLU A 114 -13.50 -8.96 2.50
C GLU A 114 -13.04 -8.59 1.08
N HIS A 115 -12.03 -7.72 0.95
CA HIS A 115 -11.59 -7.14 -0.31
C HIS A 115 -10.14 -7.47 -0.66
N PHE A 116 -9.58 -8.53 -0.07
CA PHE A 116 -8.23 -9.00 -0.39
C PHE A 116 -8.06 -9.44 -1.85
N ASP A 117 -9.15 -9.81 -2.52
CA ASP A 117 -9.19 -10.14 -3.95
C ASP A 117 -8.94 -8.92 -4.87
N MET A 118 -9.20 -7.71 -4.37
CA MET A 118 -8.92 -6.45 -5.07
C MET A 118 -7.45 -6.04 -4.97
N LEU A 119 -6.69 -6.63 -4.04
CA LEU A 119 -5.29 -6.29 -3.84
C LEU A 119 -4.42 -6.76 -5.01
N THR A 120 -3.42 -5.95 -5.33
CA THR A 120 -2.47 -6.22 -6.40
C THR A 120 -1.04 -5.94 -5.94
N HIS A 121 -0.09 -6.77 -6.37
CA HIS A 121 1.33 -6.64 -6.05
C HIS A 121 2.18 -7.07 -7.25
N PRO A 122 3.38 -6.51 -7.49
CA PRO A 122 4.21 -6.92 -8.63
C PRO A 122 4.57 -8.41 -8.61
N ASN A 123 4.65 -9.01 -7.41
CA ASN A 123 4.93 -10.44 -7.23
C ASN A 123 3.77 -11.36 -7.65
N THR A 124 2.54 -10.84 -7.79
CA THR A 124 1.39 -11.63 -8.25
C THR A 124 1.18 -11.53 -9.76
N TRP A 125 1.95 -10.68 -10.44
CA TRP A 125 1.80 -10.46 -11.87
C TRP A 125 2.66 -11.44 -12.68
N PRO A 126 2.14 -11.95 -13.81
CA PRO A 126 2.92 -12.82 -14.69
C PRO A 126 4.09 -12.09 -15.36
N ARG A 127 3.98 -10.76 -15.50
CA ARG A 127 5.01 -9.89 -16.07
C ARG A 127 5.00 -8.56 -15.34
N ASN A 128 6.21 -8.05 -15.09
CA ASN A 128 6.42 -6.72 -14.55
C ASN A 128 6.94 -5.81 -15.67
N GLU A 129 6.47 -4.57 -15.67
CA GLU A 129 6.94 -3.56 -16.60
C GLU A 129 8.33 -3.05 -16.17
N ASN A 130 9.11 -2.55 -17.13
CA ASN A 130 10.42 -1.97 -16.84
C ASN A 130 10.27 -0.73 -15.94
N SER A 131 11.12 -0.61 -14.91
CA SER A 131 11.07 0.52 -13.96
C SER A 131 11.16 1.88 -14.63
N ARG A 132 11.90 2.00 -15.75
CA ARG A 132 11.99 3.25 -16.52
C ARG A 132 10.68 3.62 -17.22
N VAL A 133 9.88 2.64 -17.62
CA VAL A 133 8.56 2.87 -18.21
C VAL A 133 7.57 3.25 -17.11
N ILE A 134 7.62 2.56 -15.96
CA ILE A 134 6.81 2.90 -14.77
C ILE A 134 7.07 4.34 -14.31
N GLU A 135 8.32 4.78 -14.31
CA GLU A 135 8.68 6.16 -13.95
C GLU A 135 8.00 7.20 -14.85
N VAL A 136 7.97 6.95 -16.17
CA VAL A 136 7.28 7.82 -17.13
C VAL A 136 5.79 7.86 -16.86
N LEU A 137 5.17 6.70 -16.62
CA LEU A 137 3.74 6.62 -16.30
C LEU A 137 3.39 7.37 -15.02
N ASN A 138 4.18 7.21 -13.95
CA ASN A 138 3.94 7.87 -12.66
C ASN A 138 4.03 9.39 -12.77
N LYS A 139 5.08 9.90 -13.43
CA LYS A 139 5.24 11.35 -13.68
C LYS A 139 4.16 11.87 -14.62
N GLY A 140 3.84 11.11 -15.67
CA GLY A 140 2.81 11.46 -16.64
C GLY A 140 1.43 11.58 -16.02
N LEU A 141 1.07 10.69 -15.08
CA LEU A 141 -0.21 10.79 -14.36
C LEU A 141 -0.32 12.11 -13.57
N GLN A 142 0.75 12.53 -12.90
CA GLN A 142 0.78 13.83 -12.22
C GLN A 142 0.62 14.99 -13.21
N GLN A 143 1.29 14.91 -14.37
CA GLN A 143 1.18 15.90 -15.44
C GLN A 143 -0.22 15.99 -16.04
N ILE A 144 -0.93 14.86 -16.16
CA ILE A 144 -2.33 14.82 -16.61
C ILE A 144 -3.23 15.54 -15.60
N VAL A 145 -3.08 15.23 -14.31
CA VAL A 145 -3.87 15.88 -13.23
C VAL A 145 -3.61 17.39 -13.20
N MET A 146 -2.38 17.82 -13.47
CA MET A 146 -2.03 19.24 -13.54
C MET A 146 -2.43 19.93 -14.86
N GLY A 147 -3.00 19.19 -15.83
CA GLY A 147 -3.34 19.72 -17.16
C GLY A 147 -2.14 20.06 -18.04
N ILE A 148 -0.94 19.56 -17.71
CA ILE A 148 0.31 19.82 -18.45
C ILE A 148 0.42 18.93 -19.69
N LYS A 149 -0.08 17.70 -19.62
CA LYS A 149 -0.07 16.74 -20.73
C LYS A 149 -1.42 16.06 -20.88
N THR A 150 -1.74 15.63 -22.10
CA THR A 150 -2.87 14.75 -22.36
C THR A 150 -2.52 13.28 -22.06
N PRO A 151 -3.53 12.41 -21.83
CA PRO A 151 -3.31 10.96 -21.71
C PRO A 151 -2.56 10.36 -22.92
N GLU A 152 -2.86 10.82 -24.14
CA GLU A 152 -2.26 10.33 -25.39
C GLU A 152 -0.77 10.67 -25.48
N GLU A 153 -0.37 11.87 -25.03
CA GLU A 153 1.03 12.30 -24.99
C GLU A 153 1.84 11.43 -24.02
N VAL A 154 1.30 11.20 -22.82
CA VAL A 154 1.93 10.33 -21.81
C VAL A 154 2.04 8.90 -22.32
N ALA A 155 0.98 8.36 -22.94
CA ALA A 155 1.00 7.02 -23.51
C ALA A 155 2.06 6.88 -24.62
N SER A 156 2.17 7.88 -25.49
CA SER A 156 3.17 7.91 -26.57
C SER A 156 4.60 7.99 -26.02
N GLU A 157 4.82 8.71 -24.93
CA GLU A 157 6.12 8.77 -24.25
C GLU A 157 6.48 7.43 -23.60
N ALA A 158 5.53 6.83 -22.87
CA ALA A 158 5.72 5.52 -22.25
C ALA A 158 6.07 4.45 -23.30
N GLN A 159 5.37 4.46 -24.44
CA GLN A 159 5.62 3.55 -25.56
C GLN A 159 7.04 3.71 -26.13
N ARG A 160 7.48 4.95 -26.40
CA ARG A 160 8.85 5.21 -26.89
C ARG A 160 9.92 4.71 -25.91
N VAL A 161 9.72 4.91 -24.61
CA VAL A 161 10.65 4.41 -23.60
C VAL A 161 10.66 2.89 -23.55
N LYS A 162 9.48 2.25 -23.66
CA LYS A 162 9.35 0.79 -23.71
C LYS A 162 10.10 0.18 -24.89
N GLU A 163 9.90 0.70 -26.09
CA GLU A 163 10.60 0.24 -27.29
C GLU A 163 12.12 0.42 -27.20
N ARG A 164 12.59 1.46 -26.52
CA ARG A 164 14.01 1.70 -26.30
C ARG A 164 14.62 0.70 -25.32
N VAL A 165 13.92 0.34 -24.24
CA VAL A 165 14.43 -0.63 -23.27
C VAL A 165 14.35 -2.07 -23.77
N MET A 166 13.40 -2.39 -24.66
CA MET A 166 13.28 -3.72 -25.28
C MET A 166 14.32 -4.00 -26.37
N ARG A 167 14.97 -2.96 -26.92
CA ARG A 167 16.03 -3.09 -27.92
C ARG A 167 17.43 -3.34 -27.35
N ARG A 168 17.56 -3.39 -26.02
CA ARG A 168 18.81 -3.66 -25.30
C ARG A 168 18.81 -5.10 -24.81
#